data_AF-A0A939H422-F1
#
_entry.id   AF-A0A939H422-F1
#
_cell.length_a   1.000
_cell.length_b   1.000
_cell.length_c   1.000
_cell.angle_alpha   90.00
_cell.angle_beta   90.00
_cell.angle_gamma   90.00
#
_symmetry.space_group_name_H-M   'P 1'
#
loop_
_entity.id
_entity.type
_entity.pdbx_description
1 polymer ?
#
loop_
_entity_poly.entity_id
_entity_poly.type
_entity_poly.pdbx_seq_one_letter_code
_entity_poly.pdbx_strand_id
1 'polypeptide(L)'
;MSILLSTIPLLIILLFIFVIPIMIGVYVYRDASERGMNALLWTIVAVFVPSLLGLIIYLIFRENYSSLSCANCGERVRQEFMTCPSCGANLKERCPDCGTAVEPHYKVCPNCAKELDHYQDNPYRERTVKKGNRSLIAILAIAVLLPFIIVVVLGSLFYSVKTETIHEEFNVPQEEFFDFDA
;
A
#
# COMPACT_ATOMS: atom_id res chain seq x y z
N MET A 1 9.73 0.73 -39.24
CA MET A 1 8.41 0.13 -38.89
C MET A 1 8.52 -1.05 -37.93
N SER A 2 9.46 -2.00 -38.15
CA SER A 2 9.70 -3.18 -37.30
C SER A 2 10.09 -2.87 -35.85
N ILE A 3 10.93 -1.86 -35.63
CA ILE A 3 11.43 -1.50 -34.29
C ILE A 3 10.32 -0.84 -33.43
N LEU A 4 9.45 -0.04 -34.06
CA LEU A 4 8.28 0.56 -33.41
C LEU A 4 7.33 -0.54 -32.90
N LEU A 5 7.10 -1.56 -33.73
CA LEU A 5 6.23 -2.69 -33.38
C LEU A 5 6.81 -3.55 -32.24
N SER A 6 8.14 -3.67 -32.14
CA SER A 6 8.81 -4.42 -31.05
C SER A 6 8.94 -3.64 -29.74
N THR A 7 8.93 -2.31 -29.77
CA THR A 7 9.12 -1.48 -28.56
C THR A 7 7.81 -1.16 -27.85
N ILE A 8 6.69 -1.11 -28.58
CA ILE A 8 5.33 -0.99 -28.01
C ILE A 8 5.02 -2.06 -26.94
N PRO A 9 5.17 -3.38 -27.18
CA PRO A 9 4.85 -4.38 -26.18
C PRO A 9 5.78 -4.31 -24.96
N LEU A 10 7.05 -3.94 -25.15
CA LEU A 10 8.00 -3.74 -24.06
C LEU A 10 7.58 -2.57 -23.16
N LEU A 11 7.11 -1.47 -23.74
CA LEU A 11 6.57 -0.32 -23.00
C LEU A 11 5.27 -0.66 -22.25
N ILE A 12 4.40 -1.47 -22.86
CA ILE A 12 3.16 -1.93 -22.23
C ILE A 12 3.47 -2.81 -21.01
N ILE A 13 4.39 -3.77 -21.14
CA ILE A 13 4.81 -4.64 -20.03
C ILE A 13 5.45 -3.82 -18.91
N LEU A 14 6.32 -2.88 -19.26
CA LEU A 14 6.93 -1.94 -18.32
C LEU A 14 5.85 -1.16 -17.55
N LEU A 15 4.84 -0.62 -18.25
CA LEU A 15 3.72 0.09 -17.65
C LEU A 15 2.95 -0.78 -16.64
N PHE A 16 2.60 -2.02 -16.98
CA PHE A 16 1.88 -2.89 -16.06
C PHE A 16 2.72 -3.25 -14.82
N ILE A 17 4.02 -3.49 -14.99
CA ILE A 17 4.96 -3.76 -13.90
C ILE A 17 5.01 -2.61 -12.88
N PHE A 18 4.79 -1.37 -13.30
CA PHE A 18 4.80 -0.22 -12.38
C PHE A 18 3.41 0.15 -11.85
N VAL A 19 2.39 0.12 -12.71
CA VAL A 19 1.03 0.52 -12.33
C VAL A 19 0.40 -0.46 -11.34
N ILE A 20 0.60 -1.77 -11.53
CA ILE A 20 -0.02 -2.79 -10.66
C ILE A 20 0.46 -2.68 -9.21
N PRO A 21 1.78 -2.60 -8.91
CA PRO A 21 2.26 -2.41 -7.54
C PRO A 21 1.83 -1.08 -6.92
N ILE A 22 1.68 -0.01 -7.70
CA ILE A 22 1.17 1.28 -7.20
C ILE A 22 -0.28 1.13 -6.74
N MET A 23 -1.13 0.52 -7.56
CA MET A 23 -2.53 0.28 -7.19
C MET A 23 -2.64 -0.59 -5.94
N ILE A 24 -1.83 -1.65 -5.85
CA ILE A 24 -1.77 -2.53 -4.67
C ILE A 24 -1.26 -1.78 -3.44
N GLY A 25 -0.18 -1.02 -3.57
CA GLY A 25 0.41 -0.25 -2.47
C GLY A 25 -0.54 0.81 -1.91
N VAL A 26 -1.27 1.52 -2.79
CA VAL A 26 -2.30 2.49 -2.38
C VAL A 26 -3.44 1.79 -1.65
N TYR A 27 -3.90 0.65 -2.16
CA TYR A 27 -4.94 -0.15 -1.52
C TYR A 27 -4.50 -0.63 -0.12
N VAL A 28 -3.31 -1.22 0.00
CA VAL A 28 -2.75 -1.70 1.27
C VAL A 28 -2.52 -0.56 2.25
N TYR A 29 -1.99 0.59 1.80
CA TYR A 29 -1.80 1.76 2.66
C TYR A 29 -3.13 2.25 3.25
N ARG A 30 -4.18 2.31 2.42
CA ARG A 30 -5.51 2.74 2.86
C ARG A 30 -6.11 1.75 3.86
N ASP A 31 -6.11 0.45 3.57
CA ASP A 31 -6.65 -0.57 4.49
C ASP A 31 -5.83 -0.66 5.79
N ALA A 32 -4.51 -0.54 5.74
CA ALA A 32 -3.67 -0.57 6.94
C ALA A 32 -3.81 0.70 7.80
N SER A 33 -4.04 1.86 7.16
CA SER A 33 -4.30 3.12 7.86
C SER A 33 -5.67 3.12 8.54
N GLU A 34 -6.67 2.49 7.94
CA GLU A 34 -8.00 2.31 8.55
C GLU A 34 -7.93 1.38 9.78
N ARG A 35 -6.94 0.47 9.83
CA ARG A 35 -6.75 -0.49 10.94
C ARG A 35 -5.82 0.00 12.05
N GLY A 36 -5.27 1.21 11.96
CA GLY A 36 -4.36 1.76 12.98
C GLY A 36 -3.04 1.00 13.14
N MET A 37 -2.62 0.26 12.09
CA MET A 37 -1.32 -0.41 12.01
C MET A 37 -0.26 0.55 11.43
N ASN A 38 1.02 0.15 11.51
CA ASN A 38 2.11 0.85 10.82
C ASN A 38 1.97 0.67 9.29
N ALA A 39 1.11 1.48 8.67
CA ALA A 39 0.74 1.37 7.25
C ALA A 39 1.96 1.38 6.33
N LEU A 40 3.00 2.13 6.70
CA LEU A 40 4.23 2.24 5.92
C LEU A 40 5.00 0.91 5.85
N LEU A 41 5.10 0.16 6.95
CA LEU A 41 5.77 -1.14 6.96
C LEU A 41 5.03 -2.14 6.05
N TRP A 42 3.70 -2.20 6.17
CA TRP A 42 2.88 -3.09 5.34
C TRP A 42 2.91 -2.72 3.86
N THR A 43 2.96 -1.42 3.56
CA THR A 43 3.09 -0.94 2.17
C THR A 43 4.47 -1.31 1.60
N ILE A 44 5.56 -1.16 2.38
CA ILE A 44 6.90 -1.60 1.96
C ILE A 44 6.91 -3.10 1.70
N VAL A 45 6.39 -3.92 2.62
CA VAL A 45 6.33 -5.38 2.44
C VAL A 45 5.51 -5.75 1.20
N ALA A 46 4.37 -5.10 0.96
CA ALA A 46 3.53 -5.37 -0.19
C ALA A 46 4.18 -4.96 -1.53
N VAL A 47 4.99 -3.91 -1.54
CA VAL A 47 5.65 -3.39 -2.76
C VAL A 47 6.97 -4.10 -3.06
N PHE A 48 7.76 -4.43 -2.04
CA PHE A 48 9.10 -5.02 -2.21
C PHE A 48 9.10 -6.54 -2.34
N VAL A 49 8.04 -7.24 -1.90
CA VAL A 49 7.92 -8.68 -2.10
C VAL A 49 7.23 -8.92 -3.45
N PRO A 50 7.96 -9.35 -4.50
CA PRO A 50 7.39 -9.55 -5.81
C PRO A 50 6.38 -10.70 -5.82
N SER A 51 5.61 -10.82 -6.90
CA SER A 51 4.76 -11.99 -7.18
C SER A 51 3.54 -12.17 -6.26
N LEU A 52 2.89 -11.08 -5.84
CA LEU A 52 1.67 -11.10 -5.00
C LEU A 52 1.85 -11.73 -3.60
N LEU A 53 3.03 -12.28 -3.28
CA LEU A 53 3.33 -12.88 -1.99
C LEU A 53 3.24 -11.85 -0.86
N GLY A 54 3.60 -10.59 -1.11
CA GLY A 54 3.41 -9.51 -0.14
C GLY A 54 1.94 -9.27 0.22
N LEU A 55 1.02 -9.43 -0.75
CA LEU A 55 -0.42 -9.34 -0.53
C LEU A 55 -0.93 -10.56 0.26
N ILE A 56 -0.45 -11.76 -0.07
CA ILE A 56 -0.81 -13.00 0.63
C ILE A 56 -0.35 -12.95 2.09
N ILE A 57 0.90 -12.53 2.35
CA ILE A 57 1.44 -12.34 3.70
C ILE A 57 0.62 -11.28 4.46
N TYR A 58 0.28 -10.16 3.81
CA TYR A 58 -0.59 -9.14 4.39
C TYR A 58 -1.94 -9.72 4.82
N LEU A 59 -2.60 -10.47 3.93
CA LEU A 59 -3.92 -11.06 4.19
C LEU A 59 -3.88 -12.11 5.31
N ILE A 60 -2.83 -12.93 5.40
CA ILE A 60 -2.65 -13.91 6.49
C ILE A 60 -2.47 -13.20 7.84
N PHE A 61 -1.69 -12.12 7.87
CA PHE A 61 -1.40 -11.41 9.11
C PHE A 61 -2.50 -10.43 9.53
N ARG A 62 -3.38 -10.03 8.60
CA ARG A 62 -4.51 -9.11 8.79
C ARG A 62 -5.43 -9.49 9.97
N GLU A 63 -5.60 -10.78 10.23
CA GLU A 63 -6.48 -11.29 11.30
C GLU A 63 -5.85 -11.15 12.70
N ASN A 64 -4.51 -11.12 12.80
CA ASN A 64 -3.79 -11.13 14.07
C ASN A 64 -3.58 -9.74 14.70
N TYR A 65 -4.07 -8.66 14.09
CA TYR A 65 -3.83 -7.28 14.55
C TYR A 65 -5.08 -6.50 14.99
N SER A 66 -6.09 -7.17 15.53
CA SER A 66 -7.07 -6.50 16.39
C SER A 66 -6.44 -6.21 17.76
N SER A 67 -5.40 -5.37 17.81
CA SER A 67 -4.81 -4.95 19.07
C SER A 67 -5.74 -3.93 19.73
N LEU A 68 -6.56 -4.41 20.65
CA LEU A 68 -7.16 -3.55 21.66
C LEU A 68 -5.99 -3.02 22.51
N SER A 69 -5.93 -1.70 22.67
CA SER A 69 -4.94 -1.03 23.51
C SER A 69 -5.67 -0.25 24.59
N CYS A 70 -5.16 -0.30 25.81
CA CYS A 70 -5.75 0.42 26.93
C CYS A 70 -5.69 1.94 26.69
N ALA A 71 -6.82 2.65 26.80
CA ALA A 71 -6.87 4.10 26.63
C ALA A 71 -6.14 4.90 27.73
N ASN A 72 -5.95 4.30 28.90
CA ASN A 72 -5.30 4.95 30.04
C ASN A 72 -3.76 4.88 29.98
N CYS A 73 -3.20 3.75 29.54
CA CYS A 73 -1.75 3.52 29.55
C CYS A 73 -1.12 3.07 28.22
N GLY A 74 -1.92 2.79 27.19
CA GLY A 74 -1.45 2.34 25.88
C GLY A 74 -1.02 0.87 25.80
N GLU A 75 -1.08 0.12 26.91
CA GLU A 75 -0.69 -1.30 26.94
C GLU A 75 -1.58 -2.16 26.03
N ARG A 76 -1.00 -3.20 25.41
CA ARG A 76 -1.77 -4.12 24.57
C ARG A 76 -2.62 -5.03 25.44
N VAL A 77 -3.92 -5.07 25.18
CA VAL A 77 -4.89 -5.83 25.97
C VAL A 77 -5.71 -6.74 25.05
N ARG A 78 -6.08 -7.92 25.54
CA ARG A 78 -6.97 -8.84 24.81
C ARG A 78 -8.42 -8.43 25.03
N GLN A 79 -9.30 -8.76 24.09
CA GLN A 79 -10.76 -8.52 24.21
C GLN A 79 -11.40 -9.23 25.43
N GLU A 80 -10.73 -10.25 25.96
CA GLU A 80 -11.14 -11.01 27.15
C GLU A 80 -10.85 -10.27 28.47
N PHE A 81 -9.92 -9.30 28.47
CA PHE A 81 -9.49 -8.64 29.70
C PHE A 81 -10.53 -7.63 30.18
N MET A 82 -10.91 -7.77 31.45
CA MET A 82 -11.88 -6.92 32.14
C MET A 82 -11.23 -5.65 32.71
N THR A 83 -9.95 -5.78 33.06
CA THR A 83 -9.13 -4.73 33.67
C THR A 83 -7.73 -4.82 33.06
N CYS A 84 -7.13 -3.67 32.78
CA CYS A 84 -5.76 -3.62 32.28
C CYS A 84 -4.78 -4.14 33.35
N PRO A 85 -3.91 -5.11 33.04
CA PRO A 85 -2.94 -5.64 34.01
C PRO A 85 -1.84 -4.64 34.36
N SER A 86 -1.52 -3.69 33.48
CA SER A 86 -0.47 -2.69 33.73
C SER A 86 -0.97 -1.49 34.55
N CYS A 87 -2.21 -1.03 34.36
CA CYS A 87 -2.70 0.22 34.99
C CYS A 87 -3.97 0.09 35.83
N GLY A 88 -4.63 -1.07 35.85
CA GLY A 88 -5.84 -1.28 36.65
C GLY A 88 -7.11 -0.62 36.10
N ALA A 89 -7.07 0.02 34.93
CA ALA A 89 -8.26 0.61 34.31
C ALA A 89 -9.26 -0.47 33.86
N ASN A 90 -10.55 -0.30 34.12
CA ASN A 90 -11.59 -1.19 33.59
C ASN A 90 -11.68 -1.01 32.07
N LEU A 91 -11.60 -2.12 31.34
CA LEU A 91 -11.66 -2.14 29.88
C LEU A 91 -13.09 -2.38 29.37
N LYS A 92 -13.96 -2.96 30.22
CA LYS A 92 -15.39 -3.17 29.97
C LYS A 92 -16.21 -2.55 31.09
N GLU A 93 -17.38 -2.03 30.74
CA GLU A 93 -18.32 -1.47 31.72
C GLU A 93 -19.08 -2.59 32.44
N ARG A 94 -19.53 -2.32 33.67
CA ARG A 94 -20.35 -3.25 34.45
C ARG A 94 -21.80 -2.80 34.42
N CYS A 95 -22.71 -3.76 34.33
CA CYS A 95 -24.13 -3.50 34.46
C CYS A 95 -24.41 -2.80 35.81
N PRO A 96 -25.12 -1.67 35.83
CA PRO A 96 -25.43 -0.94 37.07
C PRO A 96 -26.34 -1.70 38.03
N ASP A 97 -27.04 -2.73 37.55
CA ASP A 97 -28.00 -3.51 38.36
C ASP A 97 -27.36 -4.72 39.02
N CYS A 98 -26.64 -5.53 38.25
CA CYS A 98 -26.11 -6.82 38.71
C CYS A 98 -24.59 -6.86 38.82
N GLY A 99 -23.89 -5.78 38.42
CA GLY A 99 -22.43 -5.69 38.48
C GLY A 99 -21.67 -6.61 37.50
N THR A 100 -22.37 -7.40 36.68
CA THR A 100 -21.75 -8.24 35.64
C THR A 100 -21.13 -7.37 34.57
N ALA A 101 -19.94 -7.71 34.07
CA ALA A 101 -19.39 -6.97 32.94
C ALA A 101 -20.21 -7.20 31.67
N VAL A 102 -20.35 -6.14 30.90
CA VAL A 102 -21.14 -6.15 29.67
C VAL A 102 -20.30 -5.65 28.53
N GLU A 103 -20.43 -6.28 27.36
CA GLU A 103 -19.79 -5.81 26.14
C GLU A 103 -20.38 -4.46 25.68
N PRO A 104 -19.57 -3.57 25.08
CA PRO A 104 -20.01 -2.23 24.66
C PRO A 104 -21.16 -2.18 23.64
N HIS A 105 -21.49 -3.31 23.00
CA HIS A 105 -22.52 -3.43 21.96
C HIS A 105 -23.81 -4.10 22.46
N TYR A 106 -23.87 -4.48 23.74
CA TYR A 106 -25.05 -5.11 24.31
C TYR A 106 -26.05 -4.05 24.79
N LYS A 107 -27.25 -4.08 24.19
CA LYS A 107 -28.39 -3.24 24.59
C LYS A 107 -29.10 -3.73 25.86
N VAL A 108 -28.91 -5.00 26.19
CA VAL A 108 -29.57 -5.66 27.32
C VAL A 108 -28.53 -6.53 28.02
N CYS A 109 -28.48 -6.47 29.35
CA CYS A 109 -27.58 -7.29 30.13
C CYS A 109 -27.98 -8.78 30.04
N PRO A 110 -27.06 -9.70 29.67
CA PRO A 110 -27.37 -11.12 29.52
C PRO A 110 -27.66 -11.82 30.85
N ASN A 111 -27.24 -11.24 31.97
CA ASN A 111 -27.41 -11.85 33.30
C ASN A 111 -28.71 -11.42 34.00
N CYS A 112 -29.05 -10.12 33.94
CA CYS A 112 -30.22 -9.58 34.64
C CYS A 112 -31.34 -9.06 33.72
N ALA A 113 -31.17 -9.15 32.41
CA ALA A 113 -32.10 -8.65 31.39
C ALA A 113 -32.42 -7.14 31.47
N LYS A 114 -31.62 -6.35 32.22
CA LYS A 114 -31.78 -4.89 32.26
C LYS A 114 -31.36 -4.25 30.94
N GLU A 115 -32.19 -3.34 30.46
CA GLU A 115 -31.85 -2.49 29.32
C GLU A 115 -30.72 -1.54 29.71
N LEU A 116 -29.66 -1.55 28.91
CA LEU A 116 -28.49 -0.70 29.09
C LEU A 116 -28.72 0.53 28.22
N ASP A 117 -29.05 1.65 28.86
CA ASP A 117 -29.10 2.94 28.19
C ASP A 117 -27.65 3.28 27.82
N HIS A 118 -27.33 3.16 26.53
CA HIS A 118 -25.99 3.42 26.01
C HIS A 118 -25.68 4.91 26.11
N TYR A 119 -25.35 5.38 27.32
CA TYR A 119 -24.74 6.68 27.54
C TYR A 119 -23.31 6.62 26.98
N GLN A 120 -23.19 7.11 25.75
CA GLN A 120 -21.97 7.18 24.96
C GLN A 120 -20.92 8.04 25.68
N ASP A 121 -19.89 7.40 26.21
CA ASP A 121 -18.53 7.92 26.24
C ASP A 121 -17.57 6.73 26.35
N ASN A 122 -17.61 5.84 25.35
CA ASN A 122 -16.61 4.79 25.25
C ASN A 122 -15.23 5.44 25.03
N PRO A 123 -14.24 5.26 25.92
CA PRO A 123 -12.87 5.74 25.71
C PRO A 123 -12.15 5.01 24.57
N TYR A 124 -12.76 4.00 23.94
CA TYR A 124 -12.46 3.57 22.56
C TYR A 124 -13.06 4.54 21.53
N ARG A 125 -12.84 5.85 21.73
CA ARG A 125 -12.98 6.81 20.66
C ARG A 125 -11.93 6.44 19.61
N GLU A 126 -12.43 5.76 18.58
CA GLU A 126 -11.92 5.67 17.23
C GLU A 126 -10.67 6.51 17.05
N ARG A 127 -9.51 5.83 16.95
CA ARG A 127 -8.23 6.49 16.66
C ARG A 127 -8.49 7.35 15.44
N THR A 128 -8.52 8.67 15.67
CA THR A 128 -8.65 9.69 14.64
C THR A 128 -7.78 9.25 13.47
N VAL A 129 -8.40 8.95 12.33
CA VAL A 129 -7.69 8.64 11.09
C VAL A 129 -6.70 9.79 10.91
N LYS A 130 -5.42 9.54 11.24
CA LYS A 130 -4.37 10.53 11.08
C LYS A 130 -4.27 10.72 9.58
N LYS A 131 -4.93 11.77 9.08
CA LYS A 131 -5.12 12.11 7.67
C LYS A 131 -3.81 11.81 6.95
N GLY A 132 -3.79 10.71 6.20
CA GLY A 132 -2.60 10.19 5.56
C GLY A 132 -1.86 11.31 4.87
N ASN A 133 -0.61 11.51 5.25
CA ASN A 133 0.19 12.62 4.75
C ASN A 133 0.28 12.47 3.23
N ARG A 134 -0.33 13.39 2.48
CA ARG A 134 -0.31 13.38 1.00
C ARG A 134 1.12 13.33 0.45
N SER A 135 2.09 13.79 1.24
CA SER A 135 3.52 13.72 0.95
C SER A 135 4.06 12.29 0.88
N LEU A 136 3.54 11.33 1.65
CA LEU A 136 4.00 9.93 1.60
C LEU A 136 3.61 9.25 0.29
N ILE A 137 2.39 9.54 -0.20
CA ILE A 137 1.91 9.08 -1.50
C ILE A 137 2.75 9.71 -2.63
N ALA A 138 3.08 11.01 -2.50
CA ALA A 138 3.94 11.69 -3.46
C ALA A 138 5.37 11.12 -3.47
N ILE A 139 5.95 10.78 -2.32
CA ILE A 139 7.31 10.19 -2.24
C ILE A 139 7.35 8.81 -2.90
N LEU A 140 6.35 7.95 -2.66
CA LEU A 140 6.25 6.64 -3.31
C LEU A 140 6.05 6.76 -4.82
N ALA A 141 5.21 7.71 -5.26
CA ALA A 141 5.03 7.99 -6.68
C ALA A 141 6.34 8.49 -7.32
N ILE A 142 7.06 9.42 -6.68
CA ILE A 142 8.32 9.96 -7.19
C ILE A 142 9.42 8.90 -7.24
N ALA A 143 9.57 8.07 -6.21
CA ALA A 143 10.59 7.02 -6.16
C ALA A 143 10.47 5.98 -7.30
N VAL A 144 9.29 5.88 -7.93
CA VAL A 144 9.00 4.93 -9.01
C VAL A 144 8.84 5.63 -10.37
N LEU A 145 8.20 6.80 -10.40
CA LEU A 145 8.07 7.59 -11.63
C LEU A 145 9.41 8.15 -12.09
N LEU A 146 10.29 8.53 -11.17
CA LEU A 146 11.62 9.05 -11.50
C LEU A 146 12.49 8.03 -12.25
N PRO A 147 12.67 6.77 -11.78
CA PRO A 147 13.39 5.77 -12.56
C PRO A 147 12.66 5.37 -13.85
N PHE A 148 11.31 5.35 -13.88
CA PHE A 148 10.56 5.10 -15.10
C PHE A 148 10.82 6.18 -16.17
N ILE A 149 10.77 7.45 -15.78
CA ILE A 149 11.07 8.59 -16.66
C ILE A 149 12.52 8.50 -17.13
N ILE A 150 13.47 8.16 -16.25
CA ILE A 150 14.88 7.97 -16.63
C ILE A 150 15.03 6.89 -17.69
N VAL A 151 14.38 5.73 -17.54
CA VAL A 151 14.44 4.63 -18.53
C VAL A 151 13.82 5.06 -19.86
N VAL A 152 12.70 5.77 -19.84
CA VAL A 152 12.04 6.29 -21.05
C VAL A 152 12.92 7.33 -21.76
N VAL A 153 13.50 8.27 -21.01
CA VAL A 153 14.39 9.31 -21.54
C VAL A 153 15.68 8.69 -22.10
N LEU A 154 16.33 7.81 -21.34
CA LEU A 154 17.53 7.11 -21.80
C LEU A 154 17.25 6.23 -23.04
N GLY A 155 16.10 5.54 -23.06
CA GLY A 155 15.67 4.77 -24.22
C GLY A 155 15.42 5.64 -25.46
N SER A 156 14.83 6.83 -25.28
CA SER A 156 14.60 7.80 -26.36
C SER A 156 15.89 8.44 -26.90
N LEU A 157 16.85 8.72 -26.01
CA LEU A 157 18.17 9.24 -26.37
C LEU A 157 18.97 8.18 -27.14
N PHE A 158 18.94 6.93 -26.68
CA PHE A 158 19.57 5.81 -27.37
C PHE A 158 18.93 5.52 -28.74
N TYR A 159 17.62 5.73 -28.86
CA TYR A 159 16.91 5.69 -30.14
C TYR A 159 17.42 6.75 -31.11
N SER A 160 17.60 7.99 -30.62
CA SER A 160 18.05 9.11 -31.45
C SER A 160 19.46 8.86 -32.00
N VAL A 161 20.39 8.39 -31.14
CA VAL A 161 21.76 8.02 -31.53
C VAL A 161 21.78 6.90 -32.58
N LYS A 162 20.88 5.90 -32.45
CA LYS A 162 20.78 4.83 -33.45
C LYS A 162 20.18 5.28 -34.78
N THR A 163 19.45 6.41 -34.80
CA THR A 163 18.86 6.94 -36.02
C THR A 163 19.90 7.70 -36.85
N GLU A 164 20.84 8.38 -36.19
CA GLU A 164 21.97 9.06 -36.85
C GLU A 164 22.93 8.07 -37.52
N THR A 165 23.29 6.97 -36.86
CA THR A 165 24.21 5.97 -37.44
C THR A 165 23.63 5.25 -38.66
N ILE A 166 22.30 5.05 -38.73
CA ILE A 166 21.66 4.42 -39.90
C ILE A 166 21.60 5.38 -41.10
N HIS A 167 21.52 6.70 -40.87
CA HIS A 167 21.52 7.68 -41.94
C HIS A 167 22.88 7.83 -42.63
N GLU A 168 23.97 7.64 -41.87
CA GLU A 168 25.33 7.75 -42.39
C GLU A 168 25.70 6.56 -43.28
N GLU A 169 25.21 5.35 -42.98
CA GLU A 169 25.42 4.16 -43.81
C GLU A 169 24.60 4.16 -45.11
N PHE A 170 23.54 4.97 -45.20
CA PHE A 170 22.76 5.16 -46.43
C PHE A 170 23.33 6.25 -47.37
N ASN A 171 24.28 7.08 -46.92
CA ASN A 171 24.83 8.19 -47.70
C ASN A 171 26.16 7.85 -48.40
N VAL A 172 26.42 6.56 -48.68
CA VAL A 172 27.55 6.14 -49.53
C VAL A 172 27.26 6.59 -50.98
N PRO A 173 28.09 7.46 -51.60
CA PRO A 173 27.92 7.87 -52.98
C PRO A 173 28.03 6.66 -53.92
N GLN A 174 27.10 6.49 -54.87
CA GLN A 174 27.13 5.43 -55.89
C GLN A 174 28.21 5.62 -56.98
N GLU A 175 29.34 6.25 -56.66
CA GLU A 175 30.42 6.50 -57.62
C GLU A 175 31.55 5.48 -57.48
N GLU A 176 31.28 4.21 -57.82
CA GLU A 176 32.34 3.24 -58.19
C GLU A 176 31.70 1.98 -58.83
N PHE A 177 30.90 2.17 -59.88
CA PHE A 177 30.50 1.06 -60.75
C PHE A 177 30.32 1.52 -62.20
N PHE A 178 31.35 2.18 -62.76
CA PHE A 178 31.50 2.35 -64.20
C PHE A 178 32.95 2.66 -64.57
N ASP A 179 33.80 1.63 -64.67
CA ASP A 179 34.83 1.56 -65.70
C ASP A 179 35.55 0.20 -65.65
N PHE A 180 35.17 -0.72 -66.54
CA PHE A 180 36.10 -1.70 -67.09
C PHE A 180 35.56 -2.23 -68.44
N ASP A 181 35.64 -1.40 -69.47
CA ASP A 181 35.62 -1.84 -70.87
C ASP A 181 36.55 -0.92 -71.69
N ALA A 182 37.81 -1.34 -71.85
CA ALA A 182 38.69 -0.96 -72.96
C ALA A 182 39.93 -1.87 -73.01
#